data_AF-A0A7V9GUY5-F1
#
_entry.id   AF-A0A7V9GUY5-F1
#
_cell.length_a   1.000
_cell.length_b   1.000
_cell.length_c   1.000
_cell.angle_alpha   90.00
_cell.angle_beta   90.00
_cell.angle_gamma   90.00
#
_symmetry.space_group_name_H-M   'P 1'
#
loop_
_entity.id
_entity.type
_entity.pdbx_description
1 polymer ?
#
loop_
_entity_poly.entity_id
_entity_poly.type
_entity_poly.pdbx_seq_one_letter_code
_entity_poly.pdbx_strand_id
1 'polypeptide(L)'
;MFFAGQQLVCIAYYGDERAHSQTGYVKFTRRPGADSALARVKPNRRGVEVRTPRELDTDRVSADVVIVGSGAGGATLAYELASRGREVLVLERGRHVDPSEFTEDER
;
A
#
# COMPACT_ATOMS: atom_id res chain seq x y z
N MET A 1 -4.85 15.07 21.42
CA MET A 1 -5.05 16.01 20.30
C MET A 1 -3.71 16.55 19.75
N PHE A 2 -2.65 15.74 19.68
CA PHE A 2 -1.33 16.13 19.12
C PHE A 2 -0.96 15.34 17.84
N PHE A 3 -1.59 14.18 17.63
CA PHE A 3 -1.31 13.30 16.48
C PHE A 3 -1.67 13.90 15.13
N ALA A 4 -2.78 14.65 15.04
CA ALA A 4 -3.22 15.23 13.77
C ALA A 4 -2.25 16.32 13.25
N GLY A 5 -1.63 17.09 14.16
CA GLY A 5 -0.69 18.15 13.79
C GLY A 5 0.61 17.60 13.20
N GLN A 6 1.16 16.53 13.78
CA GLN A 6 2.39 15.90 13.26
C GLN A 6 2.17 15.24 11.89
N GLN A 7 1.00 14.60 11.68
CA GLN A 7 0.65 14.03 10.38
C GLN A 7 0.51 15.11 9.31
N LEU A 8 -0.12 16.24 9.62
CA LEU A 8 -0.23 17.37 8.69
C LEU A 8 1.13 17.96 8.31
N VAL A 9 2.07 18.07 9.25
CA VAL A 9 3.43 18.53 8.96
C VAL A 9 4.16 17.55 8.04
N CYS A 10 4.03 16.24 8.27
CA CYS A 10 4.63 15.24 7.40
C CYS A 10 4.06 15.33 5.97
N ILE A 11 2.73 15.38 5.83
CA ILE A 11 2.06 15.50 4.53
C ILE A 11 2.50 16.78 3.80
N ALA A 12 2.53 17.91 4.50
CA ALA A 12 2.94 19.18 3.91
C ALA A 12 4.43 19.19 3.50
N TYR A 13 5.31 18.64 4.34
CA TYR A 13 6.75 18.60 4.07
C TYR A 13 7.10 17.65 2.93
N TYR A 14 6.53 16.43 2.90
CA TYR A 14 6.79 15.47 1.83
C TYR A 14 6.08 15.83 0.53
N GLY A 15 4.96 16.55 0.59
CA GLY A 15 4.22 17.04 -0.57
C GLY A 15 4.80 18.29 -1.24
N ASP A 16 5.75 19.00 -0.62
CA ASP A 16 6.39 20.18 -1.21
C ASP A 16 7.63 19.80 -2.04
N GLU A 17 7.57 19.99 -3.36
CA GLU A 17 8.70 19.73 -4.27
C GLU A 17 9.94 20.58 -3.94
N ARG A 18 9.79 21.71 -3.24
CA ARG A 18 10.94 22.51 -2.77
C ARG A 18 11.77 21.73 -1.76
N ALA A 19 11.12 20.94 -0.89
CA ALA A 19 11.81 20.10 0.09
C ALA A 19 12.59 18.96 -0.59
N HIS A 20 12.15 18.51 -1.77
CA HIS A 20 12.85 17.48 -2.53
C HIS A 20 14.26 17.95 -2.94
N SER A 21 14.36 19.18 -3.43
CA SER A 21 15.66 19.77 -3.84
C SER A 21 16.65 19.91 -2.68
N GLN A 22 16.16 20.20 -1.47
CA GLN A 22 16.99 20.40 -0.28
C GLN A 22 17.51 19.08 0.31
N THR A 23 16.77 18.00 0.12
CA THR A 23 17.12 16.66 0.63
C THR A 23 17.83 15.80 -0.41
N GLY A 24 17.91 16.26 -1.66
CA GLY A 24 18.39 15.47 -2.79
C GLY A 24 17.43 14.35 -3.20
N TYR A 25 16.18 14.39 -2.73
CA TYR A 25 15.16 13.43 -3.14
C TYR A 25 14.82 13.63 -4.62
N VAL A 26 14.88 12.53 -5.37
CA VAL A 26 14.44 12.47 -6.77
C VAL A 26 13.31 11.47 -6.86
N LYS A 27 12.17 11.90 -7.43
CA LYS A 27 11.05 11.02 -7.79
C LYS A 27 11.55 9.83 -8.60
N PHE A 28 11.11 8.62 -8.26
CA PHE A 28 11.41 7.37 -8.93
C PHE A 28 11.33 7.47 -10.46
N THR A 29 10.27 8.04 -11.04
CA THR A 29 10.14 8.20 -12.51
C THR A 29 11.24 9.05 -13.15
N ARG A 30 11.92 9.90 -12.37
CA ARG A 30 13.02 10.76 -12.84
C ARG A 30 14.40 10.20 -12.51
N ARG A 31 14.49 9.05 -11.84
CA ARG A 31 15.78 8.42 -11.50
C ARG A 31 16.39 7.77 -12.74
N PRO A 32 17.73 7.79 -12.90
CA PRO A 32 18.39 7.00 -13.92
C PRO A 32 18.01 5.52 -13.81
N GLY A 33 17.54 4.92 -14.92
CA GLY A 33 17.12 3.52 -14.97
C GLY A 33 15.67 3.23 -14.56
N ALA A 34 14.85 4.26 -14.29
CA ALA A 34 13.43 4.10 -13.94
C ALA A 34 12.65 3.29 -14.99
N ASP A 35 12.81 3.62 -16.28
CA ASP A 35 12.13 2.92 -17.38
C ASP A 35 12.50 1.44 -17.42
N SER A 36 13.78 1.12 -17.21
CA SER A 36 14.26 -0.27 -17.16
C SER A 36 13.73 -1.02 -15.95
N ALA A 37 13.51 -0.34 -14.82
CA ALA A 37 12.91 -0.93 -13.63
C ALA A 37 11.40 -1.17 -13.81
N LEU A 38 10.68 -0.20 -14.39
CA LEU A 38 9.26 -0.33 -14.72
C LEU A 38 9.00 -1.46 -15.71
N ALA A 39 9.85 -1.60 -16.73
CA ALA A 39 9.75 -2.70 -17.70
C ALA A 39 9.90 -4.10 -17.08
N ARG A 40 10.50 -4.23 -15.89
CA ARG A 40 10.62 -5.50 -15.15
C ARG A 40 9.38 -5.84 -14.33
N VAL A 41 8.49 -4.88 -14.10
CA VAL A 41 7.27 -5.09 -13.32
C VAL A 41 6.34 -5.98 -14.15
N LYS A 42 5.95 -7.12 -13.59
CA LYS A 42 4.98 -8.02 -14.22
C LYS A 42 3.58 -7.40 -14.05
N PRO A 43 2.89 -7.00 -15.14
CA PRO A 43 1.62 -6.27 -15.05
C PRO A 43 0.46 -7.15 -14.54
N ASN A 44 0.62 -8.47 -14.52
CA ASN A 44 -0.46 -9.42 -14.23
C ASN A 44 -0.13 -10.29 -13.01
N ARG A 45 0.26 -9.66 -11.89
CA ARG A 45 0.27 -10.37 -10.60
C ARG A 45 -1.17 -10.66 -10.23
N ARG A 46 -1.47 -11.89 -9.77
CA ARG A 46 -2.79 -12.19 -9.20
C ARG A 46 -3.04 -11.17 -8.08
N GLY A 47 -4.07 -10.35 -8.28
CA GLY A 47 -4.49 -9.36 -7.30
C GLY A 47 -4.98 -10.04 -6.02
N VAL A 48 -5.14 -9.23 -4.98
CA VAL A 48 -5.86 -9.65 -3.77
C VAL A 48 -7.34 -9.70 -4.10
N GLU A 49 -8.05 -10.71 -3.61
CA GLU A 49 -9.50 -10.68 -3.61
C GLU A 49 -9.96 -9.65 -2.58
N VAL A 50 -10.75 -8.67 -3.01
CA VAL A 50 -11.23 -7.58 -2.17
C VAL A 50 -12.75 -7.64 -2.13
N ARG A 51 -13.30 -7.68 -0.92
CA ARG A 51 -14.72 -7.58 -0.68
C ARG A 51 -15.00 -6.47 0.33
N THR A 52 -16.04 -5.68 0.09
CA THR A 52 -16.56 -4.75 1.10
C THR A 52 -17.50 -5.48 2.06
N PRO A 53 -17.72 -4.96 3.28
CA PRO A 53 -18.67 -5.58 4.21
C PRO A 53 -20.10 -5.73 3.65
N ARG A 54 -20.47 -4.96 2.63
CA ARG A 54 -21.80 -5.02 1.98
C ARG A 54 -21.91 -6.12 0.94
N GLU A 55 -20.77 -6.62 0.45
CA GLU A 55 -20.70 -7.70 -0.55
C GLU A 55 -20.64 -9.08 0.11
N LEU A 56 -20.50 -9.16 1.44
CA LEU A 56 -20.52 -10.40 2.19
C LEU A 56 -21.97 -10.85 2.40
N ASP A 57 -22.28 -12.07 1.96
CA ASP A 57 -23.54 -12.78 2.15
C ASP A 57 -23.58 -13.63 3.44
N THR A 58 -22.50 -13.56 4.22
CA THR A 58 -22.28 -14.33 5.45
C THR A 58 -21.88 -13.40 6.60
N ASP A 59 -22.23 -13.80 7.83
CA ASP A 59 -21.78 -13.15 9.06
C ASP A 59 -20.42 -13.69 9.56
N ARG A 60 -19.90 -14.75 8.91
CA ARG A 60 -18.68 -15.45 9.29
C ARG A 60 -17.78 -15.72 8.08
N VAL A 61 -16.50 -15.40 8.24
CA VAL A 61 -15.42 -15.71 7.30
C VAL A 61 -14.36 -16.49 8.07
N SER A 62 -13.88 -17.59 7.49
CA SER A 62 -12.80 -18.41 8.06
C SER A 62 -11.51 -18.18 7.28
N ALA A 63 -10.38 -18.29 7.97
CA ALA A 63 -9.03 -18.23 7.42
C ALA A 63 -8.07 -18.90 8.40
N ASP A 64 -6.89 -19.33 7.92
CA ASP A 64 -5.83 -19.80 8.79
C ASP A 64 -5.28 -18.67 9.69
N VAL A 65 -5.20 -17.45 9.12
CA VAL A 65 -4.66 -16.26 9.79
C VAL A 65 -5.48 -15.02 9.45
N VAL A 66 -5.75 -14.20 10.47
CA VAL A 66 -6.37 -12.87 10.31
C VAL A 66 -5.35 -11.79 10.66
N ILE A 67 -5.17 -10.83 9.77
CA ILE A 67 -4.29 -9.67 9.94
C ILE A 67 -5.16 -8.41 9.95
N VAL A 68 -5.03 -7.59 10.98
CA VAL A 68 -5.73 -6.31 11.10
C VAL A 68 -4.77 -5.18 10.71
N GLY A 69 -5.06 -4.53 9.58
CA GLY A 69 -4.28 -3.46 8.98
C GLY A 69 -3.41 -3.93 7.81
N SER A 70 -3.50 -3.25 6.66
CA SER A 70 -2.69 -3.51 5.45
C SER A 70 -1.46 -2.60 5.33
N GLY A 71 -1.04 -1.97 6.43
CA GLY A 71 0.19 -1.17 6.47
C GLY A 71 1.46 -2.01 6.23
N ALA A 72 2.62 -1.35 6.26
CA ALA A 72 3.91 -1.96 5.90
C ALA A 72 4.20 -3.32 6.57
N GLY A 73 3.87 -3.45 7.86
CA GLY A 73 4.03 -4.72 8.58
C GLY A 73 2.99 -5.77 8.18
N GLY A 74 1.72 -5.39 8.14
CA GLY A 74 0.60 -6.31 7.87
C GLY A 74 0.64 -6.89 6.47
N ALA A 75 0.87 -6.05 5.46
CA ALA A 75 0.96 -6.49 4.07
C ALA A 75 2.17 -7.40 3.82
N THR A 76 3.32 -7.10 4.43
CA THR A 76 4.53 -7.95 4.34
C THR A 76 4.27 -9.33 4.95
N LEU A 77 3.67 -9.37 6.15
CA LEU A 77 3.32 -10.63 6.80
C LEU A 77 2.29 -11.42 5.99
N ALA A 78 1.26 -10.75 5.43
CA ALA A 78 0.26 -11.38 4.60
C ALA A 78 0.88 -12.05 3.36
N TYR A 79 1.77 -11.33 2.67
CA TYR A 79 2.50 -11.86 1.51
C TYR A 79 3.33 -13.10 1.87
N GLU A 80 4.08 -13.01 2.96
CA GLU A 80 4.92 -14.10 3.45
C GLU A 80 4.11 -15.34 3.86
N LEU A 81 2.96 -15.17 4.51
CA LEU A 81 2.10 -16.30 4.90
C LEU A 81 1.36 -16.90 3.70
N ALA A 82 0.81 -16.07 2.82
CA ALA A 82 0.10 -16.51 1.63
C ALA A 82 1.03 -17.23 0.65
N SER A 83 2.27 -16.77 0.48
CA SER A 83 3.28 -17.45 -0.35
C SER A 83 3.69 -18.83 0.17
N ARG A 84 3.46 -19.09 1.47
CA ARG A 84 3.61 -20.40 2.11
C ARG A 84 2.31 -21.24 2.10
N GLY A 85 1.30 -20.80 1.37
CA GLY A 85 0.04 -21.54 1.15
C GLY A 85 -1.01 -21.39 2.26
N ARG A 86 -0.89 -20.38 3.14
CA ARG A 86 -1.91 -20.09 4.16
C ARG A 86 -3.07 -19.29 3.57
N GLU A 87 -4.28 -19.58 4.02
CA GLU A 87 -5.43 -18.70 3.80
C GLU A 87 -5.35 -17.50 4.74
N VAL A 88 -5.13 -16.31 4.19
CA VAL A 88 -4.90 -15.08 4.98
C VAL A 88 -6.01 -14.07 4.70
N LEU A 89 -6.74 -13.71 5.75
CA LEU A 89 -7.72 -12.63 5.73
C LEU A 89 -7.07 -11.33 6.22
N VAL A 90 -7.11 -10.27 5.42
CA VAL A 90 -6.63 -8.94 5.81
C VAL A 90 -7.82 -8.01 5.99
N LEU A 91 -7.92 -7.36 7.15
CA LEU A 91 -8.95 -6.37 7.45
C LEU A 91 -8.33 -4.98 7.44
N GLU A 92 -8.79 -4.11 6.54
CA GLU A 92 -8.34 -2.72 6.44
C GLU A 92 -9.54 -1.78 6.51
N ARG A 93 -9.38 -0.66 7.21
CA ARG A 93 -10.41 0.39 7.34
C ARG A 93 -10.46 1.26 6.08
N GLY A 94 -9.30 1.50 5.46
CA GLY A 94 -9.17 2.26 4.23
C GLY A 94 -9.83 1.59 3.03
N ARG A 95 -10.04 2.36 1.96
CA ARG A 95 -10.47 1.82 0.67
C ARG A 95 -9.34 1.00 0.06
N HIS A 96 -9.69 -0.01 -0.71
CA HIS A 96 -8.73 -0.61 -1.61
C HIS A 96 -8.34 0.39 -2.70
N VAL A 97 -7.05 0.51 -2.95
CA VAL A 97 -6.46 1.29 -4.02
C VAL A 97 -5.63 0.31 -4.83
N ASP A 98 -5.92 0.19 -6.13
CA ASP A 98 -5.19 -0.75 -6.97
C ASP A 98 -3.75 -0.24 -7.14
N PRO A 99 -2.72 -1.12 -7.10
CA PRO A 99 -1.34 -0.69 -7.29
C PRO A 99 -1.07 0.08 -8.59
N SER A 100 -1.91 -0.09 -9.62
CA SER A 100 -1.85 0.69 -10.87
C SER A 100 -2.28 2.14 -10.71
N GLU A 101 -3.01 2.48 -9.64
CA GLU A 101 -3.43 3.83 -9.30
C GLU A 101 -2.40 4.57 -8.43
N PHE A 102 -1.35 3.89 -7.95
CA PHE A 102 -0.34 4.49 -7.09
C PHE A 102 0.45 5.57 -7.84
N THR A 103 0.57 6.73 -7.19
CA THR A 103 1.44 7.82 -7.65
C THR A 103 2.61 8.01 -6.68
N GLU A 104 3.59 8.79 -7.09
CA GLU A 104 4.74 9.11 -6.25
C GLU A 104 4.45 10.20 -5.21
N ASP A 105 3.23 10.71 -5.17
CA ASP A 105 2.78 11.74 -4.27
C ASP A 105 1.71 11.17 -3.33
N GLU A 106 1.79 11.49 -2.03
CA GLU A 106 0.90 11.00 -0.97
C GLU A 106 -0.46 11.75 -0.89
N ARG A 107 -0.98 12.22 -2.03
CA ARG A 107 -2.19 13.08 -2.08
C ARG A 107 -3.49 12.33 -1.81
#